data_AF-A0A537BS64-F1
#
_entry.id   AF-A0A537BS64-F1
#
_cell.length_a   1.000
_cell.length_b   1.000
_cell.length_c   1.000
_cell.angle_alpha   90.00
_cell.angle_beta   90.00
_cell.angle_gamma   90.00
#
_symmetry.space_group_name_H-M   'P 1'
#
loop_
_entity.id
_entity.type
_entity.pdbx_description
1 polymer ?
#
loop_
_entity_poly.entity_id
_entity_poly.type
_entity_poly.pdbx_seq_one_letter_code
_entity_poly.pdbx_strand_id
1 'polypeptide(L)'
;MKICIVSDSHDRAEPLARAVQAAKEFSAEAVIHCGDVIGTQTLRAALGVGLPMHVIHGNNLGDPVSLSRWARESNGRCAGSISV
;
A
#
# COMPACT_ATOMS: atom_id res chain seq x y z
N MET A 1 15.85 12.60 0.68
CA MET A 1 14.54 12.00 0.97
C MET A 1 14.00 11.34 -0.28
N LYS A 2 13.59 10.07 -0.22
CA LYS A 2 13.03 9.33 -1.37
C LYS A 2 11.72 8.65 -0.98
N ILE A 3 10.74 8.69 -1.88
CA ILE A 3 9.41 8.12 -1.67
C ILE A 3 9.09 7.20 -2.86
N CYS A 4 8.57 6.01 -2.57
CA CYS A 4 8.05 5.09 -3.56
C CYS A 4 6.61 5.49 -3.93
N ILE A 5 6.31 5.64 -5.21
CA ILE A 5 4.94 5.86 -5.69
C ILE A 5 4.55 4.69 -6.58
N VAL A 6 3.42 4.07 -6.27
CA VAL A 6 2.84 2.93 -7.00
C VAL A 6 1.33 3.15 -7.14
N SER A 7 0.71 2.49 -8.11
CA SER A 7 -0.73 2.56 -8.37
C SER A 7 -1.20 1.30 -9.09
N ASP A 8 -2.51 1.10 -9.18
CA ASP A 8 -3.14 0.13 -10.08
C ASP A 8 -2.62 -1.29 -9.91
N SER A 9 -2.43 -1.71 -8.65
CA SER A 9 -1.88 -3.03 -8.36
C SER A 9 -2.85 -4.15 -8.76
N HIS A 10 -4.16 -3.91 -8.78
CA HIS A 10 -5.19 -4.85 -9.26
C HIS A 10 -4.94 -6.30 -8.79
N ASP A 11 -4.75 -6.46 -7.48
CA ASP A 11 -4.47 -7.73 -6.79
C ASP A 11 -3.17 -8.46 -7.14
N ARG A 12 -2.24 -7.77 -7.81
CA ARG A 12 -0.92 -8.30 -8.11
C ARG A 12 0.05 -8.07 -6.94
N ALA A 13 -0.11 -8.88 -5.90
CA ALA A 13 0.65 -8.78 -4.65
C ALA A 13 2.18 -8.91 -4.86
N GLU A 14 2.61 -9.85 -5.72
CA GLU A 14 4.04 -10.13 -5.93
C GLU A 14 4.75 -9.00 -6.70
N PRO A 15 4.22 -8.48 -7.82
CA PRO A 15 4.74 -7.26 -8.44
C PRO A 15 4.80 -6.05 -7.50
N LEU A 16 3.75 -5.82 -6.70
CA LEU A 16 3.73 -4.73 -5.73
C LEU A 16 4.85 -4.89 -4.69
N ALA A 17 5.02 -6.08 -4.12
CA ALA A 17 6.08 -6.35 -3.14
C ALA A 17 7.48 -6.16 -3.75
N ARG A 18 7.70 -6.60 -4.99
CA ARG A 18 8.98 -6.38 -5.70
C ARG A 18 9.26 -4.89 -5.92
N ALA A 19 8.25 -4.10 -6.28
CA ALA A 19 8.40 -2.65 -6.45
C ALA A 19 8.78 -1.97 -5.12
N VAL A 20 8.13 -2.33 -4.02
CA VAL A 20 8.42 -1.78 -2.69
C VAL A 20 9.81 -2.22 -2.20
N GLN A 21 10.21 -3.47 -2.47
CA GLN A 21 11.53 -3.99 -2.15
C GLN A 21 12.64 -3.23 -2.90
N ALA A 22 12.48 -3.04 -4.21
CA ALA A 22 13.40 -2.25 -5.01
C ALA A 22 13.50 -0.81 -4.50
N ALA A 23 12.36 -0.19 -4.15
CA ALA A 23 12.36 1.16 -3.58
C ALA A 23 13.12 1.24 -2.25
N LYS A 24 12.98 0.23 -1.37
CA LYS A 24 13.77 0.14 -0.14
C LYS A 24 15.26 0.07 -0.41
N GLU A 25 15.68 -0.71 -1.42
CA GLU A 25 17.09 -0.78 -1.86
C GLU A 25 17.60 0.57 -2.38
N PHE A 26 16.72 1.36 -3.00
CA PHE A 26 17.01 2.75 -3.36
C PHE A 26 16.94 3.74 -2.19
N SER A 27 16.81 3.28 -0.94
CA SER A 27 16.68 4.11 0.26
C SER A 27 15.41 4.95 0.30
N ALA A 28 14.29 4.43 -0.24
CA ALA A 28 12.98 5.01 0.00
C ALA A 28 12.60 4.90 1.47
N GLU A 29 11.96 5.94 1.99
CA GLU A 29 11.58 6.06 3.39
C GLU A 29 10.07 5.79 3.60
N ALA A 30 9.27 5.87 2.54
CA ALA A 30 7.83 5.62 2.55
C ALA A 30 7.30 5.17 1.18
N VAL A 31 6.09 4.61 1.17
CA VAL A 31 5.34 4.22 -0.02
C VAL A 31 4.01 4.97 -0.07
N ILE A 32 3.64 5.46 -1.24
CA ILE A 32 2.30 5.99 -1.56
C ILE A 32 1.69 5.09 -2.63
N HIS A 33 0.54 4.48 -2.34
CA HIS A 33 -0.26 3.69 -3.27
C HIS A 33 -1.49 4.50 -3.69
N CYS A 34 -1.57 4.90 -4.96
CA CYS A 34 -2.52 5.91 -5.41
C CYS A 34 -3.95 5.41 -5.64
N GLY A 35 -4.19 4.10 -5.75
CA GLY A 35 -5.55 3.58 -5.93
C GLY A 35 -5.57 2.13 -6.39
N ASP A 36 -6.76 1.60 -6.62
CA ASP A 36 -7.03 0.31 -7.27
C ASP A 36 -6.36 -0.91 -6.61
N VAL A 37 -6.36 -0.86 -5.28
CA VAL A 37 -6.19 -2.02 -4.40
C VAL A 37 -7.56 -2.65 -4.18
N ILE A 38 -7.83 -3.78 -4.85
CA ILE A 38 -9.14 -4.45 -4.81
C ILE A 38 -9.24 -5.32 -3.55
N GLY A 39 -8.22 -6.11 -3.26
CA GLY A 39 -8.10 -6.95 -2.07
C GLY A 39 -7.04 -6.39 -1.12
N THR A 40 -7.38 -6.23 0.15
CA THR A 40 -6.42 -5.79 1.18
C THR A 40 -5.25 -6.75 1.36
N GLN A 41 -5.47 -8.05 1.09
CA GLN A 41 -4.40 -9.06 1.13
C GLN A 41 -3.27 -8.79 0.14
N THR A 42 -3.54 -8.04 -0.93
CA THR A 42 -2.54 -7.61 -1.91
C THR A 42 -1.43 -6.79 -1.26
N LEU A 43 -1.75 -6.04 -0.19
CA LEU A 43 -0.80 -5.22 0.55
C LEU A 43 0.09 -6.03 1.50
N ARG A 44 -0.27 -7.29 1.84
CA ARG A 44 0.40 -8.06 2.90
C ARG A 44 1.90 -8.22 2.65
N ALA A 45 2.25 -8.64 1.45
CA ALA A 45 3.65 -8.88 1.07
C ALA A 45 4.44 -7.56 1.03
N ALA A 46 3.82 -6.49 0.52
CA ALA A 46 4.42 -5.17 0.43
C ALA A 46 4.64 -4.50 1.80
N LEU A 47 3.68 -4.61 2.71
CA LEU A 47 3.84 -4.17 4.11
C LEU A 47 4.93 -4.97 4.85
N GLY A 48 5.14 -6.23 4.46
CA GLY A 48 6.21 -7.08 4.99
C GLY A 48 7.63 -6.55 4.70
N VAL A 49 7.79 -5.69 3.70
CA VAL A 49 9.07 -5.01 3.40
C VAL A 49 9.46 -4.02 4.50
N GLY A 50 8.50 -3.56 5.31
CA GLY A 50 8.74 -2.73 6.49
C GLY A 50 8.88 -1.23 6.21
N LEU A 51 8.49 -0.77 5.02
CA LEU A 51 8.32 0.67 4.76
C LEU A 51 6.89 1.11 5.16
N PRO A 52 6.72 2.30 5.77
CA PRO A 52 5.41 2.87 6.00
C PRO A 52 4.70 3.10 4.65
N MET A 53 3.42 2.77 4.59
CA MET A 53 2.62 2.78 3.38
C MET A 53 1.35 3.61 3.56
N HIS A 54 1.13 4.55 2.65
CA HIS A 54 -0.08 5.35 2.57
C HIS A 54 -0.89 4.87 1.37
N VAL A 55 -2.14 4.46 1.59
CA VAL A 55 -3.00 3.89 0.55
C VAL A 55 -4.21 4.79 0.37
N ILE A 56 -4.43 5.20 -0.88
CA ILE A 56 -5.57 5.99 -1.32
C ILE A 56 -6.57 5.04 -1.96
N HIS A 57 -7.86 5.25 -1.72
CA HIS A 57 -8.91 4.48 -2.40
C HIS A 57 -8.99 4.88 -3.87
N GLY A 58 -8.96 3.89 -4.76
CA GLY A 58 -9.25 4.08 -6.18
C GLY A 58 -10.75 3.94 -6.49
N ASN A 59 -11.09 4.00 -7.78
CA ASN A 59 -12.48 3.83 -8.22
C ASN A 59 -12.91 2.35 -8.20
N ASN A 60 -11.95 1.41 -8.26
CA ASN A 60 -12.21 0.00 -8.02
C ASN A 60 -12.18 -0.28 -6.52
N LEU A 61 -13.22 0.20 -5.84
CA LEU A 61 -13.36 0.14 -4.40
C LEU A 61 -13.51 -1.34 -3.99
N GLY A 62 -12.44 -1.87 -3.40
CA GLY A 62 -12.40 -3.19 -2.80
C GLY A 62 -13.25 -3.31 -1.54
N ASP A 63 -12.64 -3.83 -0.47
CA ASP A 63 -13.23 -3.79 0.87
C ASP A 63 -12.62 -2.62 1.70
N PRO A 64 -13.26 -1.44 1.71
CA PRO A 64 -12.77 -0.28 2.47
C PRO A 64 -12.79 -0.50 3.99
N VAL A 65 -13.65 -1.40 4.49
CA VAL A 65 -13.71 -1.74 5.93
C VAL A 65 -12.48 -2.54 6.32
N SER A 66 -12.10 -3.53 5.51
CA SER A 66 -10.86 -4.27 5.70
C SER A 66 -9.63 -3.37 5.63
N LEU A 67 -9.60 -2.40 4.70
CA LEU A 67 -8.46 -1.48 4.56
C LEU A 67 -8.34 -0.57 5.79
N SER A 68 -9.48 -0.04 6.25
CA SER A 68 -9.56 0.77 7.47
C SER A 68 -9.13 0.00 8.71
N ARG A 69 -9.50 -1.28 8.81
CA ARG A 69 -9.06 -2.18 9.90
C ARG A 69 -7.53 -2.36 9.88
N TRP A 70 -6.96 -2.66 8.72
CA TRP A 70 -5.52 -2.80 8.56
C TRP A 70 -4.76 -1.52 8.89
N ALA A 71 -5.26 -0.37 8.45
CA ALA A 71 -4.67 0.92 8.80
C ALA A 71 -4.60 1.09 10.33
N ARG A 72 -5.70 0.79 11.04
CA ARG A 72 -5.77 0.86 12.50
C ARG A 72 -4.84 -0.14 13.21
N GLU A 73 -4.74 -1.37 12.69
CA GLU A 73 -3.93 -2.45 13.28
C GLU A 73 -2.43 -2.35 12.94
N SER A 74 -2.07 -1.55 11.93
CA SER A 74 -0.70 -1.44 11.44
C SER A 74 0.28 -0.75 12.39
N ASN A 75 -0.21 -0.13 13.47
CA ASN A 75 0.58 0.71 14.38
C ASN A 75 1.33 1.84 13.64
N GLY A 76 0.67 2.48 12.66
CA GLY A 76 1.23 3.57 11.85
C GLY A 76 2.02 3.12 10.61
N ARG A 77 2.13 1.82 10.34
CA ARG A 77 2.80 1.29 9.13
C ARG A 77 1.92 1.33 7.89
N CYS A 78 0.61 1.45 8.05
CA CYS A 78 -0.36 1.60 6.98
C CYS A 78 -1.34 2.72 7.36
N ALA A 79 -1.48 3.72 6.51
CA ALA A 79 -2.53 4.73 6.63
C ALA A 79 -3.44 4.62 5.41
N GLY A 80 -4.75 4.42 5.63
CA GLY A 80 -5.76 4.46 4.58
C GLY A 80 -6.49 5.80 4.63
N SER A 81 -6.54 6.53 3.52
CA SER A 81 -7.40 7.70 3.37
C SER A 81 -8.55 7.38 2.41
N ILE A 82 -9.79 7.62 2.85
CA ILE A 82 -10.96 7.65 1.97
C ILE A 82 -10.91 8.98 1.23
N SER A 83 -10.65 8.95 -0.07
CA SER A 83 -10.90 10.10 -0.92
C SER A 83 -12.41 10.21 -1.10
N VAL A 84 -12.97 11.36 -0.71
CA VAL A 84 -14.33 11.79 -1.01
C VAL A 84 -14.50 12.09 -2.49
#